data_AF-A0A351GMQ4-F1
#
_entry.id   AF-A0A351GMQ4-F1
#
_cell.length_a   1.000
_cell.length_b   1.000
_cell.length_c   1.000
_cell.angle_alpha   90.00
_cell.angle_beta   90.00
_cell.angle_gamma   90.00
#
_symmetry.space_group_name_H-M   'P 1'
#
loop_
_entity.id
_entity.type
_entity.pdbx_description
1 polymer ?
#
loop_
_entity_poly.entity_id
_entity_poly.type
_entity_poly.pdbx_seq_one_letter_code
_entity_poly.pdbx_strand_id
1 'polypeptide(L)'
;MPCLGNNQPERDLILSPRHRLRLSSSIIGHSTREHQALVSVKDLLQLEGVDVVDTDAPITYYHIMTPEHQLIIAHGCLGETLFTGP
;
A
#
# COMPACT_ATOMS: atom_id res chain seq x y z
N MET A 1 0.43 8.59 13.96
CA MET A 1 0.56 7.12 14.13
C MET A 1 0.81 6.55 12.76
N PRO A 2 1.92 5.85 12.51
CA PRO A 2 2.26 5.43 11.15
C PRO A 2 1.28 4.33 10.76
N CYS A 3 0.40 4.65 9.82
CA CYS A 3 -0.67 3.79 9.31
C CYS A 3 -0.15 2.47 8.72
N LEU A 4 1.11 2.47 8.30
CA LEU A 4 1.81 1.36 7.63
C LEU A 4 2.60 0.47 8.60
N GLY A 5 2.92 0.94 9.81
CA GLY A 5 3.75 0.23 10.78
C GLY A 5 4.82 1.13 11.41
N ASN A 6 5.44 0.70 12.51
CA ASN A 6 6.44 1.53 13.20
C ASN A 6 7.66 1.76 12.29
N ASN A 7 8.03 3.02 12.04
CA ASN A 7 9.08 3.43 11.10
C ASN A 7 8.89 2.93 9.65
N GLN A 8 7.64 2.84 9.18
CA GLN A 8 7.34 2.48 7.79
C GLN A 8 6.68 3.64 7.02
N PRO A 9 7.07 3.85 5.75
CA PRO A 9 8.09 3.09 5.02
C PRO A 9 9.52 3.42 5.48
N GLU A 10 10.46 2.49 5.30
CA GLU A 10 11.90 2.70 5.60
C GLU A 10 12.52 3.81 4.74
N ARG A 11 11.90 4.09 3.58
CA ARG A 11 12.17 5.19 2.65
C ARG A 11 10.99 5.38 1.71
N ASP A 12 10.93 6.51 1.02
CA ASP A 12 9.83 6.85 0.11
C ASP A 12 9.53 5.72 -0.90
N LEU A 13 8.23 5.45 -1.06
CA LEU A 13 7.68 4.52 -2.04
C LEU A 13 6.88 5.31 -3.08
N ILE A 14 7.29 5.23 -4.34
CA ILE A 14 6.51 5.75 -5.47
C ILE A 14 5.67 4.60 -6.03
N LEU A 15 4.35 4.71 -5.90
CA LEU A 15 3.42 3.63 -6.22
C LEU A 15 2.33 4.12 -7.17
N SER A 16 1.76 3.19 -7.94
CA SER A 16 0.57 3.51 -8.73
C SER A 16 -0.63 3.77 -7.80
N PRO A 17 -1.55 4.67 -8.14
CA PRO A 17 -2.68 5.02 -7.26
C PRO A 17 -3.57 3.83 -6.85
N ARG A 18 -3.62 2.77 -7.67
CA ARG A 18 -4.43 1.56 -7.41
C ARG A 18 -3.67 0.45 -6.68
N HIS A 19 -2.36 0.57 -6.51
CA HIS A 19 -1.59 -0.38 -5.72
C HIS A 19 -2.15 -0.41 -4.29
N ARG A 20 -2.25 -1.59 -3.68
CA ARG A 20 -2.81 -1.72 -2.32
C ARG A 20 -1.73 -2.06 -1.32
N LEU A 21 -1.73 -1.35 -0.21
CA LEU A 21 -0.84 -1.60 0.92
C LEU A 21 -1.63 -2.17 2.08
N ARG A 22 -1.00 -3.07 2.84
CA ARG A 22 -1.57 -3.61 4.07
C ARG A 22 -1.36 -2.60 5.19
N LEU A 23 -2.45 -2.03 5.69
CA LEU A 23 -2.44 -1.23 6.90
C LEU A 23 -2.71 -2.12 8.09
N SER A 24 -1.96 -1.92 9.16
CA SER A 24 -2.26 -2.51 10.47
C SER A 24 -2.43 -1.39 11.48
N SER A 25 -3.67 -1.14 11.89
CA SER A 25 -3.93 -0.14 12.92
C SER A 25 -5.17 -0.52 13.74
N SER A 26 -5.19 -0.06 14.98
CA SER A 26 -6.40 0.06 15.79
C SER A 26 -7.42 1.08 15.24
N ILE A 27 -7.09 1.77 14.13
CA ILE A 27 -7.93 2.77 13.44
C ILE A 27 -8.89 2.09 12.45
N ILE A 28 -8.59 0.85 12.02
CA ILE A 28 -9.54 0.01 11.29
C ILE A 28 -10.60 -0.45 12.31
N GLY A 29 -11.70 0.28 12.37
CA GLY A 29 -12.74 0.14 13.38
C GLY A 29 -13.27 -1.30 13.56
N HIS A 30 -13.86 -1.51 14.74
CA HIS A 30 -14.39 -2.74 15.37
C HIS A 30 -15.21 -3.75 14.52
N SER A 31 -15.34 -3.58 13.21
CA SER A 31 -16.11 -4.44 12.31
C SER A 31 -15.32 -5.56 11.63
N THR A 32 -13.99 -5.53 11.66
CA THR A 32 -13.14 -6.58 11.09
C THR A 32 -12.42 -7.34 12.20
N ARG A 33 -12.65 -8.66 12.29
CA ARG A 33 -11.95 -9.56 13.23
C ARG A 33 -10.45 -9.69 12.91
N GLU A 34 -9.97 -9.01 11.88
CA GLU A 34 -8.56 -8.83 11.58
C GLU A 34 -8.26 -7.33 11.52
N HIS A 35 -7.36 -6.86 12.38
CA HIS A 35 -6.92 -5.46 12.43
C HIS A 35 -6.01 -5.07 11.25
N GLN A 36 -6.27 -5.64 10.07
CA GLN A 36 -5.45 -5.52 8.88
C GLN A 36 -6.34 -5.41 7.64
N ALA A 37 -6.07 -4.43 6.79
CA ALA A 37 -6.82 -4.23 5.54
C ALA A 37 -5.89 -3.82 4.41
N LEU A 38 -6.22 -4.25 3.19
CA LEU A 38 -5.59 -3.77 1.96
C LEU A 38 -6.31 -2.53 1.47
N VAL A 39 -5.61 -1.39 1.48
CA VAL A 39 -6.15 -0.09 1.10
C VAL A 39 -5.37 0.44 -0.09
N SER A 40 -6.07 1.01 -1.07
CA SER A 40 -5.41 1.55 -2.26
C SER A 40 -4.69 2.86 -1.93
N VAL A 41 -3.52 3.08 -2.54
CA VAL A 41 -2.67 4.26 -2.25
C VAL A 41 -3.41 5.58 -2.42
N LYS A 42 -4.29 5.70 -3.43
CA LYS A 42 -5.12 6.90 -3.61
C LYS A 42 -6.06 7.20 -2.42
N ASP A 43 -6.49 6.17 -1.69
CA ASP A 43 -7.37 6.34 -0.52
C ASP A 43 -6.55 6.73 0.72
N LEU A 44 -5.21 6.66 0.65
CA LEU A 44 -4.27 7.06 1.70
C LEU A 44 -3.85 8.54 1.61
N LEU A 45 -4.28 9.30 0.59
CA LEU A 45 -3.90 10.71 0.39
C LEU A 45 -4.33 11.64 1.55
N GLN A 46 -5.19 11.17 2.45
CA GLN A 46 -5.58 11.91 3.66
C GLN A 46 -4.60 11.71 4.82
N LEU A 47 -3.61 10.82 4.67
CA LEU A 47 -2.62 10.51 5.68
C LEU A 47 -1.39 11.41 5.50
N GLU A 48 -0.85 11.89 6.62
CA GLU A 48 0.38 12.67 6.63
C GLU A 48 1.55 11.84 6.04
N GLY A 49 2.29 12.45 5.11
CA GLY A 49 3.41 11.80 4.42
C GLY A 49 3.04 10.99 3.16
N VAL A 50 1.79 11.09 2.68
CA VAL A 50 1.35 10.50 1.41
C VAL A 50 0.93 11.61 0.46
N ASP A 51 1.74 11.84 -0.57
CA ASP A 51 1.53 12.92 -1.53
C ASP A 51 1.49 12.40 -2.98
N VAL A 52 0.85 13.17 -3.85
CA VAL A 52 0.87 12.91 -5.30
C VAL A 52 2.19 13.45 -5.87
N VAL A 53 2.94 12.59 -6.54
CA VAL A 53 4.12 13.00 -7.30
C VAL A 53 3.66 13.54 -8.65
N ASP A 54 3.75 14.85 -8.84
CA ASP A 54 3.51 15.52 -10.12
C ASP A 54 4.82 15.54 -10.94
N THR A 55 4.79 14.99 -12.15
CA THR A 55 5.98 14.86 -13.00
C THR A 55 5.59 14.74 -14.46
N ASP A 56 6.32 15.47 -15.30
CA ASP A 56 6.21 15.39 -16.77
C ASP A 56 7.02 14.22 -17.36
N ALA A 57 7.82 13.54 -16.54
CA ALA A 57 8.62 12.41 -16.97
C ALA A 57 7.75 11.16 -17.17
N PRO A 58 8.03 10.34 -18.19
CA PRO A 58 7.30 9.08 -18.38
C PRO A 58 7.54 8.13 -17.20
N ILE A 59 6.45 7.53 -16.70
CA ILE A 59 6.47 6.57 -15.61
C ILE A 59 6.22 5.16 -16.14
N THR A 60 7.07 4.22 -15.75
CA THR A 60 6.91 2.79 -16.03
C THR A 60 6.56 2.05 -14.75
N TYR A 61 5.38 1.42 -14.71
CA TYR A 61 4.97 0.56 -13.61
C TYR A 61 5.29 -0.91 -13.90
N TYR A 62 5.96 -1.57 -12.96
CA TYR A 62 6.20 -3.01 -13.01
C TYR A 62 5.19 -3.72 -12.10
N HIS A 63 4.44 -4.65 -12.66
CA HIS A 63 3.52 -5.50 -11.91
C HIS A 63 4.14 -6.87 -11.67
N ILE A 64 4.14 -7.31 -10.42
CA ILE A 64 4.58 -8.64 -10.02
C ILE A 64 3.33 -9.48 -9.81
N MET A 65 3.20 -10.59 -10.54
CA MET A 65 2.12 -11.56 -10.39
C MET A 65 2.72 -12.88 -9.92
N THR A 66 2.06 -13.52 -8.95
CA THR A 66 2.44 -14.82 -8.39
C THR A 66 1.35 -15.86 -8.69
N PRO A 67 1.65 -17.18 -8.60
CA PRO A 67 0.66 -18.23 -8.85
C PRO A 67 -0.58 -18.15 -7.95
N GLU A 68 -0.40 -17.65 -6.73
CA GLU A 68 -1.46 -17.36 -5.77
C GLU A 68 -1.40 -15.88 -5.39
N HIS A 69 -2.48 -15.38 -4.79
CA HIS A 69 -2.50 -14.03 -4.25
C HIS A 69 -1.54 -13.90 -3.05
N GLN A 70 -0.52 -13.06 -3.18
CA GLN A 70 0.50 -12.86 -2.15
C GLN A 70 0.74 -11.39 -1.84
N LEU A 71 1.35 -11.14 -0.68
CA LEU A 71 1.88 -9.84 -0.30
C LEU A 71 3.41 -9.86 -0.39
N ILE A 72 3.99 -8.75 -0.83
CA ILE A 72 5.44 -8.54 -0.92
C ILE A 72 5.85 -7.38 -0.03
N ILE A 73 7.10 -7.40 0.44
CA ILE A 73 7.66 -6.32 1.26
C ILE A 73 8.43 -5.37 0.34
N ALA A 74 8.06 -4.09 0.36
CA ALA A 74 8.76 -3.00 -0.32
C ALA A 74 9.04 -1.89 0.70
N HIS A 75 10.32 -1.61 0.96
CA HIS A 75 10.77 -0.61 1.95
C HIS A 75 10.05 -0.74 3.31
N GLY A 76 9.97 -1.97 3.82
CA GLY A 76 9.29 -2.30 5.07
C GLY A 76 7.77 -2.46 4.96
N CYS A 77 7.11 -1.83 3.97
CA CYS A 77 5.67 -1.90 3.79
C CYS A 77 5.23 -3.19 3.07
N LEU A 78 4.11 -3.76 3.50
CA LEU A 78 3.47 -4.87 2.80
C LEU A 78 2.56 -4.34 1.68
N GLY A 79 2.85 -4.72 0.44
CA GLY A 79 2.07 -4.39 -0.75
C GLY A 79 1.52 -5.64 -1.44
N GLU A 80 0.38 -5.48 -2.12
CA GLU A 80 -0.28 -6.54 -2.86
C GLU A 80 0.47 -6.86 -4.17
N THR A 81 0.66 -8.15 -4.47
CA THR A 81 0.95 -8.59 -5.84
C THR A 81 -0.23 -8.28 -6.76
N LEU A 82 -0.01 -8.26 -8.08
CA LEU A 82 -1.12 -8.13 -9.02
C LEU A 82 -2.05 -9.34 -8.87
N PHE A 83 -3.27 -9.09 -8.40
CA PHE A 83 -4.33 -10.07 -8.29
C PHE A 83 -5.49 -9.70 -9.22
N THR A 84 -5.77 -10.55 -10.20
CA THR A 84 -6.80 -10.30 -11.23
C THR A 84 -8.23 -10.63 -10.77
N GLY A 85 -8.39 -11.02 -9.50
CA GLY A 85 -9.66 -11.51 -8.95
C GLY A 85 -9.77 -13.04 -9.00
N PRO A 86 -10.72 -13.61 -8.24
CA PRO A 86 -11.03 -15.04 -8.25
C PRO A 86 -11.77 -15.49 -9.52
#